data_AF-A0A0F0CBS6-F1
#
_entry.id   AF-A0A0F0CBS6-F1
#
_cell.length_a   1.000
_cell.length_b   1.000
_cell.length_c   1.000
_cell.angle_alpha   90.00
_cell.angle_beta   90.00
_cell.angle_gamma   90.00
#
_symmetry.space_group_name_H-M   'P 1'
#
loop_
_entity.id
_entity.type
_entity.pdbx_description
1 polymer ?
#
loop_
_entity_poly.entity_id
_entity_poly.type
_entity_poly.pdbx_seq_one_letter_code
_entity_poly.pdbx_strand_id
1 'polypeptide(L)' 'MKLSRKRIEIKRANKCMTVSDLASAYGVSRARMNVILNQREVTPLCAGKLAKALCVDVTEILEDE' A
#
# COMPACT_ATOMS: atom_id res chain seq x y z
N MET A 1 11.59 4.91 -0.34
CA MET A 1 10.66 4.81 0.80
C MET A 1 10.43 3.34 1.11
N LYS A 2 10.63 2.93 2.36
CA LYS A 2 10.39 1.54 2.79
C LYS A 2 8.96 1.43 3.33
N LEU A 3 8.20 0.50 2.77
CA LEU A 3 6.82 0.26 3.16
C LEU A 3 6.76 -0.80 4.26
N SER A 4 6.00 -0.53 5.31
CA SER A 4 5.70 -1.55 6.32
C SER A 4 4.53 -2.40 5.88
N ARG A 5 4.80 -3.62 5.44
CA ARG A 5 3.75 -4.58 5.03
C ARG A 5 2.71 -4.80 6.13
N LYS A 6 3.16 -4.91 7.37
CA LYS A 6 2.28 -5.09 8.54
C LYS A 6 1.31 -3.91 8.69
N ARG A 7 1.80 -2.67 8.56
CA ARG A 7 0.93 -1.48 8.68
C ARG A 7 -0.08 -1.42 7.53
N ILE A 8 0.36 -1.67 6.30
CA ILE A 8 -0.53 -1.72 5.14
C ILE A 8 -1.62 -2.77 5.34
N GLU A 9 -1.27 -3.98 5.79
CA GLU A 9 -2.23 -5.05 6.05
C GLU A 9 -3.24 -4.67 7.14
N ILE A 10 -2.80 -4.03 8.24
CA ILE A 10 -3.70 -3.52 9.29
C ILE A 10 -4.66 -2.46 8.73
N LYS A 11 -4.14 -1.46 8.00
CA LYS A 11 -4.99 -0.39 7.42
C LYS A 11 -5.96 -0.94 6.38
N ARG A 12 -5.53 -1.93 5.59
CA ARG A 12 -6.38 -2.65 4.65
C ARG A 12 -7.48 -3.44 5.36
N ALA A 13 -7.14 -4.13 6.45
CA ALA A 13 -8.09 -4.88 7.27
C ALA A 13 -9.12 -3.96 7.94
N ASN A 14 -8.71 -2.81 8.47
CA ASN A 14 -9.60 -1.80 9.04
C ASN A 14 -10.64 -1.28 8.03
N LYS A 15 -10.34 -1.39 6.74
CA LYS A 15 -11.21 -0.99 5.63
C LYS A 15 -11.95 -2.15 4.97
N CYS A 16 -11.77 -3.37 5.47
CA CYS A 16 -12.33 -4.58 4.88
C CYS A 16 -12.00 -4.75 3.39
N MET A 17 -10.83 -4.27 2.94
CA MET A 17 -10.42 -4.32 1.53
C MET A 17 -9.66 -5.60 1.23
N THR A 18 -9.96 -6.28 0.12
CA THR A 18 -9.10 -7.34 -0.42
C THR A 18 -7.87 -6.74 -1.13
N VAL A 19 -6.90 -7.57 -1.50
CA VAL A 19 -5.77 -7.12 -2.34
C VAL A 19 -6.26 -6.69 -3.73
N SER A 20 -7.33 -7.33 -4.23
CA SER A 20 -7.96 -6.94 -5.49
C SER A 20 -8.59 -5.56 -5.37
N ASP A 21 -9.28 -5.26 -4.27
CA ASP A 21 -9.89 -3.93 -4.06
C ASP A 21 -8.82 -2.84 -3.96
N LEU A 22 -7.71 -3.13 -3.27
CA LEU A 22 -6.57 -2.23 -3.19
C LEU A 22 -5.95 -1.99 -4.57
N ALA A 23 -5.80 -3.03 -5.38
CA ALA A 23 -5.30 -2.92 -6.74
C ALA A 23 -6.21 -2.07 -7.62
N SER A 24 -7.53 -2.26 -7.52
CA SER A 24 -8.54 -1.46 -8.21
C SER A 24 -8.50 0.01 -7.78
N ALA A 25 -8.43 0.29 -6.48
CA ALA A 25 -8.32 1.65 -5.95
C ALA A 25 -7.02 2.35 -6.35
N TYR A 26 -5.92 1.60 -6.47
CA TYR A 26 -4.63 2.10 -6.95
C TYR A 26 -4.60 2.27 -8.48
N GLY A 27 -5.43 1.53 -9.22
CA GLY A 27 -5.49 1.55 -10.69
C GLY A 27 -4.47 0.63 -11.37
N VAL A 28 -4.15 -0.53 -10.77
CA VAL A 28 -3.23 -1.52 -11.35
C VAL A 28 -3.80 -2.94 -11.26
N SER A 29 -3.19 -3.90 -11.96
CA SER A 29 -3.55 -5.31 -11.82
C SER A 29 -3.20 -5.85 -10.44
N ARG A 30 -3.92 -6.90 -9.99
CA ARG A 30 -3.61 -7.60 -8.72
C ARG A 30 -2.16 -8.10 -8.68
N ALA A 31 -1.64 -8.60 -9.80
CA ALA A 31 -0.25 -9.05 -9.90
C ALA A 31 0.74 -7.90 -9.69
N ARG A 32 0.48 -6.73 -10.30
CA ARG A 32 1.31 -5.53 -10.10
C ARG A 32 1.24 -5.02 -8.66
N MET A 33 0.06 -5.07 -8.03
CA MET A 33 -0.08 -4.72 -6.61
C MET A 33 0.75 -5.64 -5.71
N ASN A 34 0.74 -6.96 -5.96
CA ASN A 34 1.60 -7.89 -5.20
C ASN A 34 3.08 -7.58 -5.37
N VAL A 35 3.54 -7.17 -6.56
CA VAL A 35 4.93 -6.73 -6.75
C VAL A 35 5.23 -5.51 -5.89
N ILE A 36 4.37 -4.49 -5.90
CA ILE A 36 4.54 -3.27 -5.10
C ILE A 36 4.59 -3.59 -3.61
N LEU A 37 3.69 -4.45 -3.11
CA LEU A 37 3.64 -4.84 -1.69
C LEU A 37 4.84 -5.66 -1.22
N ASN A 38 5.53 -6.36 -2.15
CA ASN A 38 6.71 -7.15 -1.85
C ASN A 38 8.03 -6.42 -2.17
N GLN A 39 7.97 -5.22 -2.76
CA GLN A 39 9.17 -4.44 -3.03
C GLN A 39 9.74 -3.87 -1.73
N ARG A 40 11.06 -4.02 -1.55
CA ARG A 40 11.80 -3.50 -0.39
C ARG A 40 11.76 -1.97 -0.33
N GLU A 41 11.85 -1.32 -1.48
CA GLU A 41 11.74 0.13 -1.61
C GLU A 41 10.86 0.51 -2.77
N VAL A 42 10.07 1.55 -2.56
CA VAL A 42 9.22 2.18 -3.57
C VAL A 42 9.55 3.66 -3.71
N THR A 43 9.16 4.23 -4.84
CA THR A 43 9.25 5.67 -5.08
C THR A 43 8.24 6.43 -4.21
N PRO A 44 8.50 7.71 -3.87
CA PRO A 44 7.54 8.53 -3.13
C PRO A 44 6.16 8.60 -3.78
N LEU A 45 6.11 8.64 -5.12
CA LEU A 45 4.88 8.59 -5.88
C LEU A 45 4.08 7.31 -5.62
N CYS A 46 4.75 6.15 -5.58
CA CYS A 46 4.09 4.88 -5.31
C CYS A 46 3.55 4.82 -3.88
N ALA A 47 4.32 5.27 -2.89
CA ALA A 47 3.89 5.35 -1.50
C ALA A 47 2.67 6.29 -1.35
N GLY A 48 2.71 7.48 -1.96
CA GLY A 48 1.59 8.42 -1.97
C GLY A 48 0.31 7.84 -2.60
N LYS A 49 0.44 7.16 -3.75
CA LYS A 49 -0.70 6.48 -4.38
C LYS A 49 -1.28 5.38 -3.50
N LEU A 50 -0.41 4.61 -2.83
CA LEU A 50 -0.84 3.53 -1.94
C LEU A 50 -1.57 4.07 -0.70
N ALA A 51 -1.03 5.12 -0.09
CA ALA A 51 -1.67 5.82 1.03
C ALA A 51 -3.02 6.40 0.63
N LYS A 52 -3.11 7.01 -0.56
CA LYS A 52 -4.37 7.53 -1.11
C LYS A 52 -5.40 6.43 -1.35
N ALA A 53 -5.00 5.29 -1.92
CA ALA A 53 -5.87 4.13 -2.10
C ALA A 53 -6.38 3.57 -0.76
N LEU A 54 -5.55 3.63 0.28
CA LEU A 54 -5.89 3.26 1.64
C LEU A 54 -6.55 4.40 2.45
N CYS A 55 -6.72 5.61 1.91
CA CYS A 55 -7.16 6.84 2.60
C CYS A 55 -6.51 7.01 3.99
N VAL A 56 -5.19 6.94 4.03
CA VAL A 56 -4.36 7.17 5.23
C VAL A 56 -3.23 8.13 4.87
N ASP A 57 -2.55 8.66 5.89
CA ASP A 57 -1.32 9.41 5.64
C ASP A 57 -0.19 8.49 5.16
N VAL A 58 0.74 9.03 4.37
CA VAL A 58 1.89 8.26 3.84
C VAL A 58 2.75 7.74 4.97
N THR A 59 2.94 8.51 6.05
CA THR A 59 3.74 8.11 7.21
C THR A 59 3.19 6.85 7.91
N GLU A 60 1.86 6.65 7.88
CA GLU A 60 1.21 5.51 8.52
C GLU A 60 1.50 4.16 7.83
N ILE A 61 2.03 4.16 6.60
CA ILE A 61 2.37 2.95 5.85
C ILE A 61 3.87 2.73 5.68
N LEU A 62 4.70 3.65 6.18
CA LEU A 62 6.17 3.53 6.15
C LEU A 62 6.67 2.72 7.35
N GLU A 63 7.87 2.16 7.21
CA GLU A 63 8.60 1.58 8.35
C GLU A 63 9.15 2.70 9.25
N ASP A 64 9.14 2.48 10.57
CA ASP A 64 9.92 3.30 11.50
C ASP A 64 11.35 2.73 11.46
N GLU A 65 12.18 3.30 10.59
CA GLU A 65 13.63 3.03 10.36
C GLU A 65 14.14 1.58 10.37
#